data_AF-A0A3B9NER5-F1
#
_entry.id   AF-A0A3B9NER5-F1
#
_cell.length_a   1.000
_cell.length_b   1.000
_cell.length_c   1.000
_cell.angle_alpha   90.00
_cell.angle_beta   90.00
_cell.angle_gamma   90.00
#
_symmetry.space_group_name_H-M   'P 1'
#
loop_
_entity.id
_entity.type
_entity.pdbx_description
1 polymer ?
#
loop_
_entity_poly.entity_id
_entity_poly.type
_entity_poly.pdbx_seq_one_letter_code
_entity_poly.pdbx_strand_id
1 'polypeptide(L)'
;MKTLNYFLYLLIILQVSCKNFLDEKPDASLKEANSLEDLDALLNNTKIMNYYSMGLGEASADNYYLDKSSWEAFDQHERQLYTWGGEIFYQFYLNPWLDYYKSIYYSNHVLAKLDKIASEKKIKGRAMELRGRALFFRAFGHYKLLSLFSNAYDKDASKTDLGIPLRLNDDFNIPSERGTVEACYQQILQDLHEAESLLPLKSDNMHLPSRISAYVLLSWIYQARAEFDQSILYAQKALEIDSKLKDYKEYSQEARYPFFGFDDEIVYIVAGGGIYNMLGKSYCNIDTLLYSSSDIHDPRKKLLFERNKDGSYNVKGYYVGSRVLFMGLTVVVAYLNL
;
A
#
# COMPACT_ATOMS: atom_id res chain seq x y z
N MET A 1 11.54 49.02 -58.41
CA MET A 1 10.19 48.40 -58.36
C MET A 1 10.22 46.87 -58.34
N LYS A 2 11.09 46.17 -59.10
CA LYS A 2 11.13 44.69 -59.07
C LYS A 2 11.55 44.08 -57.72
N THR A 3 12.47 44.73 -56.99
CA THR A 3 12.95 44.30 -55.66
C THR A 3 11.91 44.46 -54.55
N LEU A 4 11.01 45.45 -54.65
CA LEU A 4 9.93 45.67 -53.68
C LEU A 4 8.85 44.57 -53.78
N ASN A 5 8.61 44.05 -54.99
CA ASN A 5 7.67 42.95 -55.20
C ASN A 5 8.18 41.64 -54.56
N TYR A 6 9.48 41.33 -54.64
CA TYR A 6 10.05 40.15 -53.97
C TYR A 6 9.91 40.23 -52.44
N PHE A 7 10.03 41.43 -51.87
CA PHE A 7 9.85 41.64 -50.44
C PHE A 7 8.37 41.45 -50.01
N LEU A 8 7.43 41.88 -50.86
CA LEU A 8 6.00 41.66 -50.63
C LEU A 8 5.61 40.17 -50.73
N TYR A 9 6.18 39.43 -51.69
CA TYR A 9 5.96 37.99 -51.81
C TYR A 9 6.56 37.19 -50.64
N LEU A 10 7.70 37.62 -50.09
CA LEU A 10 8.30 37.01 -48.91
C LEU A 10 7.46 37.24 -47.63
N LEU A 11 6.82 38.41 -47.51
CA LEU A 11 5.96 38.74 -46.37
C LEU A 11 4.65 37.93 -46.34
N ILE A 12 4.14 37.55 -47.51
CA ILE A 12 2.90 36.75 -47.64
C ILE A 12 3.15 35.28 -47.26
N ILE A 13 4.35 34.75 -47.49
CA ILE A 13 4.72 33.37 -47.14
C ILE A 13 4.85 33.19 -45.61
N LEU A 14 5.16 34.27 -44.86
CA LEU A 14 5.28 34.24 -43.40
C LEU A 14 3.94 34.22 -42.65
N GLN A 15 2.80 34.35 -43.35
CA GLN A 15 1.46 34.32 -42.73
C GLN A 15 0.81 32.92 -42.75
N VAL A 16 1.47 31.90 -43.32
CA VAL A 16 1.02 30.50 -43.24
C VAL A 16 1.52 29.90 -41.92
N SER A 17 1.09 30.47 -40.80
CA SER A 17 1.27 29.86 -39.48
C SER A 17 0.32 28.68 -39.37
N CYS A 18 0.87 27.48 -39.19
CA CYS A 18 0.10 26.27 -38.89
C CYS A 18 -0.63 26.44 -37.55
N LYS A 19 -1.89 26.91 -37.59
CA LYS A 19 -2.76 26.95 -36.40
C LYS A 19 -2.88 25.58 -35.73
N ASN A 20 -2.81 24.50 -36.50
CA ASN A 20 -3.03 23.14 -36.01
C ASN A 20 -1.88 22.51 -35.20
N PHE A 21 -0.69 23.14 -35.14
CA PHE A 21 0.43 22.63 -34.32
C PHE A 21 0.29 23.00 -32.83
N LEU A 22 -0.43 24.09 -32.53
CA LEU A 22 -0.72 24.54 -31.16
C LEU A 22 -2.09 24.05 -30.65
N ASP A 23 -2.94 23.55 -31.55
CA ASP A 23 -4.26 22.98 -31.24
C ASP A 23 -4.22 21.45 -31.12
N GLU A 24 -3.03 20.84 -31.03
CA GLU A 24 -2.92 19.41 -30.75
C GLU A 24 -3.49 19.16 -29.36
N LYS A 25 -4.71 18.60 -29.33
CA LYS A 25 -5.36 18.21 -28.09
C LYS A 25 -4.37 17.31 -27.34
N PRO A 26 -4.10 17.61 -26.07
CA PRO A 26 -3.09 16.86 -25.37
C PRO A 26 -3.57 15.39 -25.31
N ASP A 27 -2.60 14.48 -25.48
CA ASP A 27 -2.72 13.04 -25.70
C ASP A 27 -4.01 12.42 -25.11
N ALA A 28 -4.62 11.43 -25.79
CA ALA A 28 -5.86 10.78 -25.33
C ALA A 28 -5.76 10.17 -23.91
N SER A 29 -4.54 10.07 -23.37
CA SER A 29 -4.20 9.80 -21.97
C SER A 29 -4.64 10.88 -20.96
N LEU A 30 -5.04 12.08 -21.41
CA LEU A 30 -5.49 13.22 -20.61
C LEU A 30 -7.01 13.44 -20.64
N LYS A 31 -7.78 12.37 -20.88
CA LYS A 31 -9.23 12.42 -20.62
C LYS A 31 -9.42 12.62 -19.12
N GLU A 32 -9.84 13.81 -18.71
CA GLU A 32 -10.21 14.06 -17.32
C GLU A 32 -11.28 13.06 -16.87
N ALA A 33 -11.04 12.39 -15.74
CA ALA A 33 -11.99 11.48 -15.13
C ALA A 33 -13.20 12.28 -14.63
N ASN A 34 -14.34 12.12 -15.32
CA ASN A 34 -15.52 12.96 -15.11
C ASN A 34 -16.81 12.15 -14.88
N SER A 35 -16.80 10.84 -15.12
CA SER A 35 -17.92 9.95 -14.77
C SER A 35 -17.60 9.04 -13.57
N LEU A 36 -18.62 8.44 -12.95
CA LEU A 36 -18.42 7.46 -11.88
C LEU A 36 -17.63 6.24 -12.37
N GLU A 37 -17.77 5.87 -13.64
CA GLU A 37 -17.00 4.79 -14.27
C GLU A 37 -15.51 5.15 -14.41
N ASP A 38 -15.19 6.39 -14.79
CA ASP A 38 -13.79 6.85 -14.85
C ASP A 38 -13.18 6.83 -13.43
N LEU A 39 -13.92 7.32 -12.42
CA LEU A 39 -13.47 7.32 -11.02
C LEU A 39 -13.29 5.90 -10.46
N ASP A 40 -14.20 4.99 -10.81
CA ASP A 40 -14.08 3.59 -10.46
C ASP A 40 -12.86 2.95 -11.12
N ALA A 41 -12.59 3.24 -12.40
CA ALA A 41 -11.41 2.73 -13.09
C ALA A 41 -10.10 3.17 -12.43
N LEU A 42 -10.03 4.39 -11.89
CA LEU A 42 -8.88 4.86 -11.11
C LEU A 42 -8.67 4.00 -9.84
N LEU A 43 -9.74 3.72 -9.10
CA LEU A 43 -9.67 2.90 -7.88
C LEU A 43 -9.48 1.40 -8.15
N ASN A 44 -9.82 0.91 -9.35
CA ASN A 44 -9.55 -0.46 -9.78
C ASN A 44 -8.15 -0.64 -10.40
N ASN A 45 -7.34 0.41 -10.48
CA ASN A 45 -5.98 0.31 -10.98
C ASN A 45 -5.07 -0.35 -9.94
N THR A 46 -5.08 -1.68 -9.87
CA THR A 46 -4.38 -2.48 -8.85
C THR A 46 -2.87 -2.23 -8.81
N LYS A 47 -2.27 -1.85 -9.95
CA LYS A 47 -0.85 -1.47 -9.99
C LYS A 47 -0.53 -0.24 -9.14
N ILE A 48 -1.50 0.66 -8.96
CA ILE A 48 -1.36 1.86 -8.12
C ILE A 48 -1.92 1.62 -6.73
N MET A 49 -3.06 0.92 -6.64
CA MET A 49 -3.81 0.80 -5.39
C MET A 49 -3.40 -0.39 -4.52
N ASN A 50 -2.65 -1.37 -5.05
CA ASN A 50 -2.33 -2.61 -4.33
C ASN A 50 -0.88 -3.10 -4.51
N TYR A 51 -0.13 -2.65 -5.52
CA TYR A 51 1.21 -3.16 -5.84
C TYR A 51 2.33 -2.19 -5.43
N TYR A 52 2.45 -1.93 -4.14
CA TYR A 52 3.49 -1.05 -3.57
C TYR A 52 4.84 -1.75 -3.46
N SER A 53 5.95 -1.01 -3.47
CA SER A 53 7.25 -1.49 -3.01
C SER A 53 7.15 -2.04 -1.59
N MET A 54 7.66 -3.25 -1.36
CA MET A 54 7.41 -4.04 -0.15
C MET A 54 8.69 -4.34 0.62
N GLY A 55 8.50 -4.76 1.87
CA GLY A 55 9.56 -5.37 2.66
C GLY A 55 10.46 -4.40 3.41
N LEU A 56 10.20 -3.09 3.40
CA LEU A 56 11.04 -2.14 4.15
C LEU A 56 11.04 -2.43 5.66
N GLY A 57 9.86 -2.74 6.23
CA GLY A 57 9.75 -3.14 7.63
C GLY A 57 10.45 -4.47 7.91
N GLU A 58 10.22 -5.49 7.07
CA GLU A 58 10.84 -6.82 7.22
C GLU A 58 12.36 -6.75 7.09
N ALA A 59 12.87 -5.96 6.13
CA ALA A 59 14.28 -5.70 5.90
C ALA A 59 15.01 -5.05 7.08
N SER A 60 14.24 -4.43 7.98
CA SER A 60 14.75 -3.75 9.18
C SER A 60 14.42 -4.53 10.46
N ALA A 61 13.85 -5.72 10.34
CA ALA A 61 13.46 -6.59 11.45
C ALA A 61 14.53 -7.65 11.75
N ASP A 62 14.37 -8.35 12.88
CA ASP A 62 15.24 -9.42 13.37
C ASP A 62 14.69 -10.84 13.08
N ASN A 63 13.69 -10.96 12.20
CA ASN A 63 13.10 -12.25 11.79
C ASN A 63 14.05 -13.12 10.94
N TYR A 64 15.15 -12.54 10.46
CA TYR A 64 16.08 -13.17 9.55
C TYR A 64 17.51 -12.69 9.79
N TYR A 65 18.47 -13.43 9.25
CA TYR A 65 19.86 -13.05 9.20
C TYR A 65 20.45 -13.27 7.81
N LEU A 66 21.53 -12.55 7.54
CA LEU A 66 22.32 -12.66 6.33
C LEU A 66 23.68 -13.27 6.66
N ASP A 67 24.18 -14.14 5.79
CA ASP A 67 25.59 -14.49 5.83
C ASP A 67 26.44 -13.26 5.50
N LYS A 68 27.57 -13.12 6.19
CA LYS A 68 28.45 -11.95 6.02
C LYS A 68 28.83 -11.71 4.56
N SER A 69 29.15 -12.77 3.81
CA SER A 69 29.50 -12.67 2.38
C SER A 69 28.34 -12.17 1.52
N SER A 70 27.10 -12.55 1.84
CA SER A 70 25.91 -12.08 1.13
C SER A 70 25.64 -10.62 1.46
N TRP A 71 25.74 -10.24 2.74
CA TRP A 71 25.62 -8.85 3.17
C TRP A 71 26.67 -7.95 2.49
N GLU A 72 27.94 -8.36 2.47
CA GLU A 72 29.03 -7.59 1.82
C GLU A 72 28.83 -7.39 0.32
N ALA A 73 28.09 -8.30 -0.34
CA ALA A 73 27.82 -8.27 -1.77
C ALA A 73 26.64 -7.35 -2.15
N PHE A 74 25.79 -6.94 -1.20
CA PHE A 74 24.71 -6.01 -1.47
C PHE A 74 25.21 -4.57 -1.63
N ASP A 75 24.38 -3.74 -2.25
CA ASP A 75 24.67 -2.32 -2.36
C ASP A 75 24.70 -1.63 -0.98
N GLN A 76 25.20 -0.40 -0.94
CA GLN A 76 25.28 0.34 0.31
C GLN A 76 23.91 0.52 0.97
N HIS A 77 22.85 0.73 0.19
CA HIS A 77 21.52 0.94 0.74
C HIS A 77 21.01 -0.28 1.51
N GLU A 78 21.00 -1.47 0.91
CA GLU A 78 20.51 -2.68 1.59
C GLU A 78 21.41 -3.07 2.79
N ARG A 79 22.72 -2.83 2.71
CA ARG A 79 23.63 -3.05 3.85
C ARG A 79 23.31 -2.17 5.05
N GLN A 80 23.04 -0.89 4.78
CA GLN A 80 22.70 0.10 5.81
C GLN A 80 21.31 -0.16 6.38
N LEU A 81 20.36 -0.57 5.54
CA LEU A 81 19.02 -0.93 5.95
C LEU A 81 19.04 -2.12 6.93
N TYR A 82 19.78 -3.19 6.61
CA TYR A 82 19.90 -4.36 7.49
C TYR A 82 20.55 -4.04 8.85
N THR A 83 21.53 -3.14 8.88
CA THR A 83 22.34 -2.85 10.08
C THR A 83 21.91 -1.60 10.84
N TRP A 84 20.86 -0.91 10.37
CA TRP A 84 20.45 0.40 10.88
C TRP A 84 21.60 1.44 10.92
N GLY A 85 22.51 1.38 9.95
CA GLY A 85 23.78 2.13 9.99
C GLY A 85 23.72 3.62 9.62
N GLY A 86 22.52 4.23 9.67
CA GLY A 86 22.31 5.68 9.69
C GLY A 86 22.01 6.32 8.33
N GLU A 87 22.87 6.15 7.32
CA GLU A 87 22.62 6.74 5.99
C GLU A 87 21.89 5.76 5.06
N ILE A 88 20.56 5.85 5.06
CA ILE A 88 19.69 5.12 4.11
C ILE A 88 19.51 6.01 2.87
N PHE A 89 20.17 5.62 1.77
CA PHE A 89 20.10 6.36 0.51
C PHE A 89 18.81 6.08 -0.25
N TYR A 90 18.35 7.05 -1.05
CA TYR A 90 17.26 6.83 -1.98
C TYR A 90 17.61 5.74 -3.00
N GLN A 91 16.80 4.68 -3.11
CA GLN A 91 16.84 3.75 -4.23
C GLN A 91 15.77 4.10 -5.27
N PHE A 92 16.18 4.24 -6.53
CA PHE A 92 15.27 4.57 -7.62
C PHE A 92 14.22 3.46 -7.92
N TYR A 93 14.53 2.21 -7.59
CA TYR A 93 13.72 1.05 -8.02
C TYR A 93 12.73 0.53 -6.97
N LEU A 94 12.95 0.82 -5.68
CA LEU A 94 12.05 0.45 -4.58
C LEU A 94 11.78 1.69 -3.74
N ASN A 95 10.58 2.24 -3.88
CA ASN A 95 10.22 3.51 -3.29
C ASN A 95 8.81 3.47 -2.70
N PRO A 96 8.65 2.87 -1.50
CA PRO A 96 7.35 2.82 -0.85
C PRO A 96 6.78 4.22 -0.61
N TRP A 97 7.63 5.24 -0.38
CA TRP A 97 7.20 6.62 -0.21
C TRP A 97 6.41 7.12 -1.44
N LEU A 98 6.99 7.00 -2.63
CA LEU A 98 6.35 7.38 -3.88
C LEU A 98 5.08 6.56 -4.14
N ASP A 99 5.16 5.24 -3.95
CA ASP A 99 4.04 4.35 -4.30
C ASP A 99 2.80 4.65 -3.45
N TYR A 100 2.96 4.83 -2.13
CA TYR A 100 1.85 5.17 -1.25
C TYR A 100 1.30 6.58 -1.55
N TYR A 101 2.15 7.59 -1.75
CA TYR A 101 1.68 8.93 -2.12
C TYR A 101 0.98 8.96 -3.49
N LYS A 102 1.35 8.08 -4.41
CA LYS A 102 0.64 7.92 -5.68
C LYS A 102 -0.78 7.38 -5.47
N SER A 103 -0.97 6.36 -4.61
CA SER A 103 -2.32 5.91 -4.27
C SER A 103 -3.15 6.95 -3.51
N ILE A 104 -2.51 7.74 -2.64
CA ILE A 104 -3.15 8.87 -1.94
C ILE A 104 -3.59 9.93 -2.94
N TYR A 105 -2.75 10.25 -3.94
CA TYR A 105 -3.11 11.21 -5.00
C TYR A 105 -4.33 10.74 -5.80
N TYR A 106 -4.36 9.48 -6.22
CA TYR A 106 -5.53 8.91 -6.93
C TYR A 106 -6.78 8.98 -6.05
N SER A 107 -6.65 8.67 -4.77
CA SER A 107 -7.75 8.74 -3.80
C SER A 107 -8.25 10.17 -3.62
N ASN A 108 -7.36 11.15 -3.45
CA ASN A 108 -7.70 12.56 -3.34
C ASN A 108 -8.39 13.08 -4.59
N HIS A 109 -7.91 12.70 -5.78
CA HIS A 109 -8.53 13.10 -7.03
C HIS A 109 -9.97 12.58 -7.14
N VAL A 110 -10.19 11.31 -6.77
CA VAL A 110 -11.53 10.72 -6.74
C VAL A 110 -12.42 11.43 -5.73
N LEU A 111 -11.93 11.70 -4.51
CA LEU A 111 -12.68 12.42 -3.47
C LEU A 111 -13.07 13.83 -3.93
N ALA A 112 -12.14 14.59 -4.50
CA ALA A 112 -12.38 15.93 -5.00
C ALA A 112 -13.41 15.96 -6.14
N LYS A 113 -13.36 14.99 -7.06
CA LYS A 113 -14.35 14.84 -8.14
C LYS A 113 -15.72 14.44 -7.60
N LEU A 114 -15.78 13.51 -6.63
CA LEU A 114 -17.04 13.12 -5.97
C LEU A 114 -17.67 14.29 -5.22
N ASP A 115 -16.90 15.11 -4.51
CA ASP A 115 -17.43 16.28 -3.80
C ASP A 115 -18.07 17.29 -4.76
N LYS A 116 -17.46 17.51 -5.93
CA LYS A 116 -18.06 18.32 -7.01
C LYS A 116 -19.37 17.71 -7.52
N ILE A 117 -19.37 16.40 -7.82
CA ILE A 117 -20.58 15.69 -8.26
C ILE A 117 -21.69 15.79 -7.19
N ALA A 118 -21.36 15.69 -5.90
CA ALA A 118 -22.30 15.80 -4.79
C ALA A 118 -23.00 17.15 -4.72
N SER A 119 -22.22 18.21 -4.93
CA SER A 119 -22.71 19.60 -4.92
C SER A 119 -23.71 19.86 -6.06
N GLU A 120 -23.58 19.12 -7.16
CA GLU A 120 -24.45 19.23 -8.34
C GLU A 120 -25.65 18.26 -8.27
N LYS A 121 -25.46 17.07 -7.72
CA LYS A 121 -26.44 15.97 -7.65
C LYS A 121 -26.17 15.14 -6.39
N LYS A 122 -27.09 15.19 -5.41
CA LYS A 122 -26.99 14.44 -4.13
C LYS A 122 -26.38 13.04 -4.35
N ILE A 123 -25.21 12.78 -3.75
CA ILE A 123 -24.53 11.48 -3.80
C ILE A 123 -25.45 10.40 -3.23
N LYS A 124 -25.67 9.33 -3.99
CA LYS A 124 -26.34 8.09 -3.55
C LYS A 124 -25.72 6.89 -4.24
N GLY A 125 -25.89 5.71 -3.65
CA GLY A 125 -25.51 4.43 -4.27
C GLY A 125 -24.02 4.37 -4.60
N ARG A 126 -23.69 4.14 -5.87
CA ARG A 126 -22.31 3.89 -6.34
C ARG A 126 -21.31 4.98 -5.93
N ALA A 127 -21.72 6.25 -5.93
CA ALA A 127 -20.85 7.36 -5.54
C ALA A 127 -20.45 7.32 -4.05
N MET A 128 -21.33 6.86 -3.16
CA MET A 128 -21.00 6.67 -1.73
C MET A 128 -19.98 5.56 -1.56
N GLU A 129 -20.15 4.46 -2.29
CA GLU A 129 -19.23 3.34 -2.24
C GLU A 129 -17.84 3.74 -2.77
N LEU A 130 -17.76 4.48 -3.89
CA LEU A 130 -16.49 5.01 -4.39
C LEU A 130 -15.81 5.95 -3.41
N ARG A 131 -16.59 6.78 -2.71
CA ARG A 131 -16.07 7.62 -1.63
C ARG A 131 -15.47 6.77 -0.50
N GLY A 132 -16.20 5.76 -0.03
CA GLY A 132 -15.70 4.83 1.00
C GLY A 132 -14.42 4.12 0.58
N ARG A 133 -14.33 3.67 -0.68
CA ARG A 133 -13.12 3.05 -1.24
C ARG A 133 -11.95 4.03 -1.25
N ALA A 134 -12.14 5.24 -1.76
CA ALA A 134 -11.09 6.26 -1.82
C ALA A 134 -10.59 6.67 -0.43
N LEU A 135 -11.50 6.84 0.55
CA LEU A 135 -11.13 7.11 1.94
C LEU A 135 -10.30 5.97 2.54
N PHE A 136 -10.72 4.72 2.35
CA PHE A 136 -9.94 3.57 2.81
C PHE A 136 -8.53 3.53 2.20
N PHE A 137 -8.41 3.70 0.88
CA PHE A 137 -7.09 3.68 0.22
C PHE A 137 -6.20 4.82 0.70
N ARG A 138 -6.75 6.03 0.88
CA ARG A 138 -6.02 7.17 1.44
C ARG A 138 -5.53 6.89 2.86
N ALA A 139 -6.41 6.37 3.72
CA ALA A 139 -6.06 6.00 5.08
C ALA A 139 -5.00 4.89 5.12
N PHE A 140 -5.14 3.86 4.29
CA PHE A 140 -4.16 2.77 4.18
C PHE A 140 -2.79 3.31 3.77
N GLY A 141 -2.73 4.15 2.73
CA GLY A 141 -1.48 4.77 2.29
C GLY A 141 -0.84 5.64 3.36
N HIS A 142 -1.62 6.52 4.02
CA HIS A 142 -1.12 7.35 5.11
C HIS A 142 -0.63 6.50 6.29
N TYR A 143 -1.34 5.45 6.67
CA TYR A 143 -0.93 4.57 7.76
C TYR A 143 0.37 3.82 7.43
N LYS A 144 0.51 3.27 6.22
CA LYS A 144 1.75 2.60 5.81
C LYS A 144 2.93 3.55 5.81
N LEU A 145 2.76 4.77 5.28
CA LEU A 145 3.79 5.81 5.35
C LEU A 145 4.14 6.17 6.80
N LEU A 146 3.14 6.42 7.63
CA LEU A 146 3.35 6.79 9.04
C LEU A 146 4.11 5.69 9.79
N SER A 147 3.73 4.42 9.59
CA SER A 147 4.38 3.27 10.23
C SER A 147 5.83 3.04 9.81
N LEU A 148 6.23 3.50 8.62
CA LEU A 148 7.57 3.30 8.08
C LEU A 148 8.50 4.50 8.30
N PHE A 149 7.96 5.72 8.37
CA PHE A 149 8.73 6.97 8.29
C PHE A 149 8.52 7.93 9.47
N SER A 150 7.95 7.44 10.57
CA SER A 150 7.80 8.24 11.80
C SER A 150 8.09 7.40 13.04
N ASN A 151 8.20 8.08 14.18
CA ASN A 151 8.29 7.40 15.47
C ASN A 151 7.03 6.57 15.74
N ALA A 152 7.20 5.50 16.51
CA ALA A 152 6.07 4.76 17.05
C ALA A 152 5.15 5.71 17.86
N TYR A 153 3.86 5.37 17.91
CA TYR A 153 2.91 6.20 18.62
C TYR A 153 3.25 6.27 20.11
N ASP A 154 3.26 7.50 20.62
CA ASP A 154 3.36 7.81 22.04
C ASP A 154 2.39 8.95 22.34
N LYS A 155 1.54 8.77 23.36
CA LYS A 155 0.41 9.68 23.64
C LYS A 155 0.84 11.14 23.84
N ASP A 156 2.05 11.38 24.33
CA ASP A 156 2.53 12.73 24.61
C ASP A 156 3.50 13.21 23.53
N ALA A 157 4.51 12.42 23.18
CA ALA A 157 5.49 12.81 22.15
C ALA A 157 4.85 12.95 20.77
N SER A 158 3.85 12.12 20.41
CA SER A 158 3.19 12.18 19.09
C SER A 158 2.45 13.49 18.81
N LYS A 159 2.18 14.30 19.84
CA LYS A 159 1.59 15.64 19.67
C LYS A 159 2.56 16.62 19.00
N THR A 160 3.86 16.37 19.09
CA THR A 160 4.93 17.24 18.55
C THR A 160 5.86 16.52 17.59
N ASP A 161 6.00 15.20 17.71
CA ASP A 161 6.81 14.40 16.82
C ASP A 161 6.30 14.54 15.39
N LEU A 162 7.23 14.76 14.47
CA LEU A 162 6.90 14.89 13.07
C LEU A 162 6.45 13.54 12.51
N GLY A 163 5.25 13.51 11.96
CA GLY A 163 4.71 12.39 11.20
C GLY A 163 5.09 12.50 9.73
N ILE A 164 4.11 12.43 8.85
CA ILE A 164 4.28 12.47 7.39
C ILE A 164 3.56 13.68 6.78
N PRO A 165 3.85 14.06 5.52
CA PRO A 165 2.99 15.01 4.81
C PRO A 165 1.54 14.54 4.68
N LEU A 166 0.60 15.33 5.20
CA LEU A 166 -0.83 15.03 5.11
C LEU A 166 -1.44 15.64 3.85
N ARG A 167 -1.41 14.87 2.76
CA ARG A 167 -1.97 15.26 1.47
C ARG A 167 -3.44 14.89 1.41
N LEU A 168 -4.32 15.89 1.54
CA LEU A 168 -5.78 15.70 1.55
C LEU A 168 -6.50 16.27 0.32
N ASN A 169 -5.73 16.81 -0.63
CA ASN A 169 -6.20 17.32 -1.90
C ASN A 169 -5.30 16.81 -3.05
N ASP A 170 -5.77 17.01 -4.28
CA ASP A 170 -5.09 16.63 -5.52
C ASP A 170 -4.29 17.80 -6.16
N ASP A 171 -4.18 18.96 -5.50
CA ASP A 171 -3.43 20.10 -6.03
C ASP A 171 -1.93 19.96 -5.70
N PHE A 172 -1.16 19.53 -6.70
CA PHE A 172 0.29 19.35 -6.60
C PHE A 172 1.07 20.65 -6.40
N ASN A 173 0.45 21.83 -6.59
CA ASN A 173 1.11 23.12 -6.39
C ASN A 173 1.15 23.54 -4.92
N ILE A 174 0.29 22.96 -4.08
CA ILE A 174 0.30 23.23 -2.64
C ILE A 174 1.57 22.60 -2.03
N PRO A 175 2.42 23.36 -1.31
CA PRO A 175 3.58 22.81 -0.63
C PRO A 175 3.21 21.69 0.34
N SER A 176 4.06 20.67 0.44
CA SER A 176 3.85 19.55 1.35
C SER A 176 4.50 19.84 2.70
N GLU A 177 3.69 19.89 3.76
CA GLU A 177 4.16 20.06 5.13
C GLU A 177 3.87 18.81 5.95
N ARG A 178 4.82 18.40 6.80
CA ARG A 178 4.65 17.25 7.69
C ARG A 178 3.66 17.62 8.79
N GLY A 179 2.62 16.81 8.96
CA GLY A 179 1.81 16.84 10.17
C GLY A 179 2.56 16.23 11.35
N THR A 180 1.97 16.33 12.54
CA THR A 180 2.45 15.57 13.70
C THR A 180 1.99 14.12 13.60
N VAL A 181 2.64 13.19 14.32
CA VAL A 181 2.23 11.78 14.35
C VAL A 181 0.76 11.66 14.80
N GLU A 182 0.35 12.41 15.82
CA GLU A 182 -1.03 12.44 16.31
C GLU A 182 -2.01 12.96 15.25
N ALA A 183 -1.69 14.07 14.56
CA ALA A 183 -2.54 14.60 13.49
C ALA A 183 -2.69 13.59 12.34
N CYS A 184 -1.63 12.84 12.03
CA CYS A 184 -1.69 11.81 11.00
C CYS A 184 -2.63 10.67 11.40
N TYR A 185 -2.52 10.16 12.62
CA TYR A 185 -3.45 9.13 13.11
C TYR A 185 -4.89 9.62 13.16
N GLN A 186 -5.15 10.86 13.60
CA GLN A 186 -6.50 11.42 13.62
C GLN A 186 -7.13 11.42 12.23
N GLN A 187 -6.39 11.86 11.21
CA GLN A 187 -6.89 11.83 9.83
C GLN A 187 -7.12 10.41 9.30
N ILE A 188 -6.20 9.48 9.60
CA ILE A 188 -6.33 8.07 9.22
C ILE A 188 -7.60 7.45 9.83
N LEU A 189 -7.81 7.66 11.14
CA LEU A 189 -8.99 7.16 11.84
C LEU A 189 -10.27 7.81 11.31
N GLN A 190 -10.27 9.12 11.06
CA GLN A 190 -11.41 9.81 10.47
C GLN A 190 -11.80 9.21 9.11
N ASP A 191 -10.82 9.02 8.22
CA ASP A 191 -11.06 8.44 6.90
C ASP A 191 -11.61 7.01 7.01
N LEU A 192 -11.09 6.19 7.94
CA LEU A 192 -11.55 4.81 8.12
C LEU A 192 -12.95 4.70 8.73
N HIS A 193 -13.28 5.54 9.71
CA HIS A 193 -14.62 5.58 10.32
C HIS A 193 -15.68 6.05 9.33
N GLU A 194 -15.33 6.98 8.44
CA GLU A 194 -16.23 7.33 7.34
C GLU A 194 -16.31 6.17 6.33
N ALA A 195 -15.19 5.58 5.93
CA ALA A 195 -15.15 4.48 4.98
C ALA A 195 -15.97 3.26 5.42
N GLU A 196 -15.88 2.82 6.67
CA GLU A 196 -16.62 1.65 7.16
C GLU A 196 -18.13 1.79 6.99
N SER A 197 -18.67 3.02 7.12
CA SER A 197 -20.10 3.30 6.97
C SER A 197 -20.58 3.25 5.52
N LEU A 198 -19.65 3.44 4.56
CA LEU A 198 -19.93 3.57 3.13
C LEU A 198 -19.62 2.30 2.33
N LEU A 199 -18.72 1.45 2.84
CA LEU A 199 -18.27 0.23 2.17
C LEU A 199 -19.26 -0.93 2.33
N PRO A 200 -19.34 -1.86 1.36
CA PRO A 200 -20.11 -3.10 1.52
C PRO A 200 -19.49 -3.98 2.61
N LEU A 201 -20.27 -4.88 3.22
CA LEU A 201 -19.79 -5.76 4.30
C LEU A 201 -18.53 -6.54 3.90
N LYS A 202 -18.57 -7.16 2.71
CA LYS A 202 -17.50 -7.94 2.10
C LYS A 202 -17.41 -7.60 0.60
N SER A 203 -16.26 -7.85 -0.01
CA SER A 203 -16.03 -7.70 -1.45
C SER A 203 -15.66 -9.05 -2.06
N ASP A 204 -16.24 -9.39 -3.21
CA ASP A 204 -15.83 -10.57 -3.99
C ASP A 204 -14.47 -10.37 -4.68
N ASN A 205 -14.06 -9.11 -4.86
CA ASN A 205 -12.73 -8.74 -5.33
C ASN A 205 -11.91 -8.17 -4.18
N MET A 206 -10.98 -8.97 -3.66
CA MET A 206 -10.13 -8.60 -2.52
C MET A 206 -9.14 -7.47 -2.80
N HIS A 207 -8.96 -7.03 -4.05
CA HIS A 207 -8.21 -5.80 -4.34
C HIS A 207 -8.99 -4.54 -3.94
N LEU A 208 -10.30 -4.65 -3.78
CA LEU A 208 -11.17 -3.55 -3.38
C LEU A 208 -11.47 -3.65 -1.88
N PRO A 209 -11.46 -2.52 -1.17
CA PRO A 209 -11.76 -2.52 0.24
C PRO A 209 -13.23 -2.81 0.49
N SER A 210 -13.48 -3.34 1.67
CA SER A 210 -14.80 -3.63 2.23
C SER A 210 -14.83 -3.23 3.71
N ARG A 211 -16.00 -3.31 4.34
CA ARG A 211 -16.17 -2.96 5.75
C ARG A 211 -15.33 -3.87 6.65
N ILE A 212 -15.28 -5.17 6.37
CA ILE A 212 -14.43 -6.09 7.12
C ILE A 212 -12.94 -5.72 7.03
N SER A 213 -12.45 -5.28 5.86
CA SER A 213 -11.06 -4.82 5.75
C SER A 213 -10.81 -3.51 6.51
N ALA A 214 -11.80 -2.61 6.56
CA ALA A 214 -11.73 -1.41 7.39
C ALA A 214 -11.66 -1.76 8.89
N TYR A 215 -12.47 -2.71 9.35
CA TYR A 215 -12.43 -3.19 10.73
C TYR A 215 -11.10 -3.85 11.11
N VAL A 216 -10.56 -4.71 10.24
CA VAL A 216 -9.22 -5.31 10.48
C VAL A 216 -8.13 -4.25 10.54
N LEU A 217 -8.18 -3.23 9.68
CA LEU A 217 -7.21 -2.15 9.71
C LEU A 217 -7.35 -1.26 10.95
N LEU A 218 -8.58 -0.94 11.34
CA LEU A 218 -8.87 -0.18 12.56
C LEU A 218 -8.37 -0.93 13.80
N SER A 219 -8.60 -2.24 13.92
CA SER A 219 -8.09 -3.01 15.06
C SER A 219 -6.57 -2.96 15.14
N TRP A 220 -5.88 -3.09 14.00
CA TRP A 220 -4.42 -2.98 13.94
C TRP A 220 -3.93 -1.57 14.33
N ILE A 221 -4.56 -0.51 13.82
CA ILE A 221 -4.18 0.87 14.15
C ILE A 221 -4.38 1.16 15.64
N TYR A 222 -5.51 0.74 16.21
CA TYR A 222 -5.77 0.90 17.64
C TYR A 222 -4.79 0.09 18.49
N GLN A 223 -4.41 -1.11 18.06
CA GLN A 223 -3.36 -1.90 18.72
C GLN A 223 -2.02 -1.15 18.72
N ALA A 224 -1.63 -0.59 17.58
CA ALA A 224 -0.38 0.18 17.44
C ALA A 224 -0.37 1.48 18.28
N ARG A 225 -1.55 1.99 18.65
CA ARG A 225 -1.73 3.14 19.55
C ARG A 225 -1.91 2.77 21.03
N ALA A 226 -1.81 1.49 21.37
CA ALA A 226 -2.11 0.95 22.70
C ALA A 226 -3.55 1.25 23.20
N GLU A 227 -4.50 1.41 22.27
CA GLU A 227 -5.93 1.64 22.54
C GLU A 227 -6.68 0.29 22.47
N PHE A 228 -6.34 -0.62 23.39
CA PHE A 228 -6.73 -2.04 23.32
C PHE A 228 -8.24 -2.29 23.28
N ASP A 229 -9.05 -1.53 24.02
CA ASP A 229 -10.50 -1.68 24.01
C ASP A 229 -11.10 -1.44 22.61
N GLN A 230 -10.60 -0.43 21.89
CA GLN A 230 -11.01 -0.16 20.51
C GLN A 230 -10.46 -1.23 19.56
N SER A 231 -9.23 -1.70 19.80
CA SER A 231 -8.65 -2.79 19.01
C SER A 231 -9.52 -4.05 19.06
N ILE A 232 -9.89 -4.49 20.28
CA ILE A 232 -10.75 -5.64 20.52
C ILE A 232 -12.13 -5.44 19.89
N LEU A 233 -12.74 -4.26 20.07
CA LEU A 233 -14.04 -3.94 19.48
C LEU A 233 -14.05 -4.13 17.95
N TYR A 234 -13.04 -3.59 17.27
CA TYR A 234 -12.95 -3.67 15.81
C TYR A 234 -12.53 -5.05 15.32
N ALA A 235 -11.72 -5.78 16.08
CA ALA A 235 -11.43 -7.18 15.81
C ALA A 235 -12.70 -8.04 15.88
N GLN A 236 -13.53 -7.87 16.92
CA GLN A 236 -14.80 -8.59 17.07
C GLN A 236 -15.75 -8.27 15.92
N LYS A 237 -15.92 -6.99 15.56
CA LYS A 237 -16.75 -6.59 14.40
C LYS A 237 -16.27 -7.21 13.09
N ALA A 238 -14.97 -7.37 12.88
CA ALA A 238 -14.44 -8.04 11.69
C ALA A 238 -14.83 -9.52 11.68
N LEU A 239 -14.63 -10.21 12.81
CA LEU A 239 -14.93 -11.64 12.98
C LEU A 239 -16.43 -11.97 12.96
N GLU A 240 -17.29 -11.01 13.30
CA GLU A 240 -18.74 -11.14 13.10
C GLU A 240 -19.13 -11.19 11.62
N ILE A 241 -18.36 -10.56 10.73
CA ILE A 241 -18.60 -10.60 9.28
C ILE A 241 -18.03 -11.89 8.68
N ASP A 242 -16.78 -12.21 9.00
CA ASP A 242 -16.12 -13.46 8.59
C ASP A 242 -15.00 -13.82 9.56
N SER A 243 -14.95 -15.08 9.97
CA SER A 243 -14.02 -15.60 10.95
C SER A 243 -13.25 -16.82 10.43
N LYS A 244 -13.39 -17.15 9.14
CA LYS A 244 -12.81 -18.35 8.57
C LYS A 244 -11.29 -18.27 8.54
N LEU A 245 -10.66 -19.33 9.05
CA LEU A 245 -9.23 -19.55 8.99
C LEU A 245 -8.91 -20.66 7.98
N LYS A 246 -7.71 -20.58 7.41
CA LYS A 246 -7.13 -21.62 6.57
C LYS A 246 -6.97 -22.89 7.39
N ASP A 247 -7.46 -24.01 6.88
CA ASP A 247 -7.08 -25.31 7.43
C ASP A 247 -5.74 -25.74 6.80
N TYR A 248 -4.67 -25.66 7.58
CA TYR A 248 -3.33 -26.08 7.17
C TYR A 248 -3.23 -27.55 6.74
N LYS A 249 -4.21 -28.39 7.06
CA LYS A 249 -4.28 -29.79 6.58
C LYS A 249 -4.60 -29.89 5.09
N GLU A 250 -5.20 -28.87 4.49
CA GLU A 250 -5.56 -28.87 3.08
C GLU A 250 -4.37 -28.56 2.15
N TYR A 251 -3.25 -28.09 2.72
CA TYR A 251 -2.09 -27.66 1.95
C TYR A 251 -0.97 -28.71 1.96
N SER A 252 -0.36 -28.92 0.79
CA SER A 252 0.76 -29.85 0.65
C SER A 252 2.05 -29.28 1.24
N GLN A 253 2.62 -29.99 2.20
CA GLN A 253 3.94 -29.68 2.78
C GLN A 253 5.09 -29.92 1.80
N GLU A 254 4.85 -30.57 0.65
CA GLU A 254 5.86 -30.81 -0.38
C GLU A 254 5.78 -29.79 -1.53
N ALA A 255 4.70 -29.00 -1.59
CA ALA A 255 4.54 -27.99 -2.63
C ALA A 255 5.60 -26.87 -2.49
N ARG A 256 6.09 -26.37 -3.63
CA ARG A 256 7.06 -25.27 -3.69
C ARG A 256 6.54 -24.00 -3.01
N TYR A 257 5.29 -23.63 -3.28
CA TYR A 257 4.55 -22.57 -2.59
C TYR A 257 3.24 -23.19 -2.09
N PRO A 258 3.13 -23.55 -0.80
CA PRO A 258 2.04 -24.39 -0.33
C PRO A 258 0.66 -23.75 -0.40
N PHE A 259 0.57 -22.45 -0.16
CA PHE A 259 -0.69 -21.73 -0.26
C PHE A 259 -1.04 -21.50 -1.73
N PHE A 260 -2.31 -21.56 -2.08
CA PHE A 260 -2.77 -21.25 -3.44
C PHE A 260 -4.23 -20.78 -3.35
N GLY A 261 -4.62 -19.89 -4.25
CA GLY A 261 -5.93 -19.25 -4.23
C GLY A 261 -5.93 -17.96 -3.40
N PHE A 262 -6.91 -17.11 -3.68
CA PHE A 262 -7.23 -15.99 -2.80
C PHE A 262 -8.21 -16.53 -1.76
N ASP A 263 -7.68 -16.82 -0.57
CA ASP A 263 -8.25 -17.74 0.42
C ASP A 263 -9.41 -17.18 1.27
N ASP A 264 -9.95 -18.04 2.14
CA ASP A 264 -10.95 -17.70 3.17
C ASP A 264 -10.50 -16.60 4.17
N GLU A 265 -9.19 -16.46 4.41
CA GLU A 265 -8.67 -15.53 5.42
C GLU A 265 -8.45 -14.10 4.93
N ILE A 266 -8.28 -13.91 3.61
CA ILE A 266 -7.82 -12.64 3.04
C ILE A 266 -9.02 -11.71 2.84
N VAL A 267 -8.98 -10.54 3.46
CA VAL A 267 -10.06 -9.54 3.36
C VAL A 267 -9.67 -8.33 2.51
N TYR A 268 -8.37 -8.12 2.29
CA TYR A 268 -7.84 -7.10 1.39
C TYR A 268 -6.43 -7.46 0.92
N ILE A 269 -6.15 -7.36 -0.38
CA ILE A 269 -4.87 -7.77 -0.97
C ILE A 269 -3.95 -6.59 -1.22
N VAL A 270 -2.73 -6.76 -0.74
CA VAL A 270 -1.56 -5.97 -1.12
C VAL A 270 -0.42 -6.96 -1.33
N ALA A 271 -0.21 -7.35 -2.58
CA ALA A 271 0.81 -8.29 -3.02
C ALA A 271 1.13 -8.02 -4.48
N GLY A 272 2.39 -8.18 -4.91
CA GLY A 272 2.78 -8.04 -6.32
C GLY A 272 3.82 -6.97 -6.61
N GLY A 273 4.19 -6.16 -5.62
CA GLY A 273 5.24 -5.15 -5.77
C GLY A 273 6.66 -5.72 -5.64
N GLY A 274 7.65 -4.86 -5.90
CA GLY A 274 9.06 -5.21 -5.75
C GLY A 274 9.45 -5.43 -4.28
N ILE A 275 10.47 -6.24 -4.04
CA ILE A 275 11.03 -6.54 -2.71
C ILE A 275 12.54 -6.27 -2.72
N TYR A 276 13.12 -5.97 -1.55
CA TYR A 276 14.58 -5.87 -1.39
C TYR A 276 15.27 -7.20 -1.67
N ASN A 277 16.45 -7.15 -2.31
CA ASN A 277 17.16 -8.36 -2.73
C ASN A 277 17.56 -9.24 -1.56
N MET A 278 17.96 -8.63 -0.43
CA MET A 278 18.30 -9.33 0.81
C MET A 278 17.17 -10.17 1.39
N LEU A 279 15.90 -9.85 1.10
CA LEU A 279 14.74 -10.66 1.49
C LEU A 279 14.47 -11.81 0.51
N GLY A 280 15.27 -11.92 -0.55
CA GLY A 280 15.24 -13.03 -1.47
C GLY A 280 15.65 -14.33 -0.79
N LYS A 281 14.94 -15.41 -1.11
CA LYS A 281 15.18 -16.77 -0.59
C LYS A 281 16.64 -17.23 -0.66
N SER A 282 17.43 -16.76 -1.61
CA SER A 282 18.85 -17.16 -1.74
C SER A 282 19.76 -16.55 -0.68
N TYR A 283 19.28 -15.58 0.11
CA TYR A 283 20.08 -14.78 1.03
C TYR A 283 19.47 -14.68 2.42
N CYS A 284 18.13 -14.67 2.51
CA CYS A 284 17.37 -14.49 3.74
C CYS A 284 17.24 -15.82 4.51
N ASN A 285 18.13 -16.06 5.47
CA ASN A 285 18.01 -17.17 6.40
C ASN A 285 17.13 -16.75 7.57
N ILE A 286 16.15 -17.56 7.96
CA ILE A 286 15.25 -17.32 9.08
C ILE A 286 16.00 -17.36 10.40
N ASP A 287 15.71 -16.40 11.27
CA ASP A 287 16.28 -16.38 12.62
C ASP A 287 15.97 -17.68 13.38
N THR A 288 17.00 -18.18 14.07
CA THR A 288 16.92 -19.48 14.73
C THR A 288 16.00 -19.46 15.96
N LEU A 289 15.88 -18.33 16.65
CA LEU A 289 14.96 -18.16 17.77
C LEU A 289 13.52 -18.07 17.26
N LEU A 290 13.28 -17.34 16.16
CA LEU A 290 11.99 -17.31 15.50
C LEU A 290 11.56 -18.72 15.06
N TYR A 291 12.41 -19.46 14.35
CA TYR A 291 12.07 -20.82 13.91
C TYR A 291 11.82 -21.79 15.08
N SER A 292 12.60 -21.66 16.16
CA SER A 292 12.48 -22.54 17.35
C SER A 292 11.34 -22.15 18.30
N SER A 293 10.79 -20.94 18.18
CA SER A 293 9.68 -20.46 19.01
C SER A 293 8.38 -21.26 18.87
N SER A 294 8.17 -21.87 17.70
CA SER A 294 6.96 -22.66 17.41
C SER A 294 7.11 -24.11 17.86
N ASP A 295 6.00 -24.77 18.18
CA ASP A 295 5.97 -26.19 18.52
C ASP A 295 6.57 -27.07 17.41
N ILE A 296 7.16 -28.21 17.76
CA ILE A 296 7.81 -29.12 16.80
C ILE A 296 6.80 -29.74 15.80
N HIS A 297 5.54 -29.88 16.20
CA HIS A 297 4.45 -30.39 15.38
C HIS A 297 3.64 -29.29 14.71
N ASP A 298 4.06 -28.03 14.82
CA ASP A 298 3.39 -26.93 14.17
C ASP A 298 3.50 -27.05 12.64
N PRO A 299 2.36 -27.18 11.91
CA PRO A 299 2.37 -27.31 10.46
C PRO A 299 3.02 -26.11 9.75
N ARG A 300 3.03 -24.92 10.38
CA ARG A 300 3.70 -23.72 9.86
C ARG A 300 5.18 -23.97 9.58
N LYS A 301 5.85 -24.82 10.36
CA LYS A 301 7.28 -25.12 10.18
C LYS A 301 7.63 -25.73 8.81
N LYS A 302 6.68 -26.42 8.17
CA LYS A 302 6.88 -27.06 6.85
C LYS A 302 6.14 -26.34 5.72
N LEU A 303 5.13 -25.55 6.07
CA LEU A 303 4.36 -24.76 5.10
C LEU A 303 5.02 -23.41 4.81
N LEU A 304 5.57 -22.73 5.82
CA LEU A 304 6.20 -21.41 5.67
C LEU A 304 7.71 -21.48 5.49
N PHE A 305 8.36 -22.51 6.00
CA PHE A 305 9.82 -22.64 5.98
C PHE A 305 10.28 -23.90 5.26
N GLU A 306 11.48 -23.81 4.68
CA GLU A 306 12.18 -24.96 4.10
C GLU A 306 13.61 -25.03 4.64
N ARG A 307 14.12 -26.24 4.79
CA ARG A 307 15.45 -26.49 5.33
C ARG A 307 16.51 -26.50 4.23
N ASN A 308 17.57 -25.73 4.41
CA ASN A 308 18.74 -25.71 3.55
C ASN A 308 19.68 -26.90 3.84
N LYS A 309 20.63 -27.14 2.92
CA LYS A 309 21.61 -28.24 3.05
C LYS A 309 22.54 -28.09 4.25
N ASP A 310 22.86 -26.85 4.62
CA ASP A 310 23.69 -26.50 5.78
C ASP A 310 22.93 -26.54 7.10
N GLY A 311 21.61 -26.79 7.07
CA GLY A 311 20.75 -26.88 8.24
C GLY A 311 20.06 -25.57 8.62
N SER A 312 20.35 -24.45 7.96
CA SER A 312 19.58 -23.20 8.08
C SER A 312 18.19 -23.34 7.45
N TYR A 313 17.33 -22.33 7.63
CA TYR A 313 15.97 -22.32 7.10
C TYR A 313 15.71 -21.06 6.29
N ASN A 314 14.98 -21.18 5.18
CA ASN A 314 14.52 -20.05 4.37
C ASN A 314 13.00 -19.96 4.38
N VAL A 315 12.47 -18.78 4.04
CA VAL A 315 11.05 -18.65 3.67
C VAL A 315 10.78 -19.47 2.41
N LYS A 316 9.80 -20.37 2.51
CA LYS A 316 9.36 -21.24 1.42
C LYS A 316 8.47 -20.51 0.42
N GLY A 317 7.52 -19.72 0.93
CA GLY A 317 6.58 -18.91 0.17
C GLY A 317 5.64 -18.13 1.09
N TYR A 318 4.89 -17.19 0.51
CA TYR A 318 4.00 -16.29 1.23
C TYR A 318 2.52 -16.61 0.98
N TYR A 319 1.64 -15.88 1.68
CA TYR A 319 0.20 -16.08 1.77
C TYR A 319 -0.53 -16.27 0.43
N VAL A 320 -0.07 -15.63 -0.64
CA VAL A 320 -0.70 -15.69 -1.99
C VAL A 320 -0.10 -16.75 -2.90
N GLY A 321 0.56 -17.76 -2.34
CA GLY A 321 1.09 -18.88 -3.11
C GLY A 321 2.23 -18.54 -4.05
N SER A 322 3.02 -17.55 -3.66
CA SER A 322 4.14 -17.09 -4.46
C SER A 322 5.32 -16.69 -3.57
N ARG A 323 6.43 -16.32 -4.21
CA ARG A 323 7.59 -15.70 -3.55
C ARG A 323 7.41 -14.21 -3.22
N VAL A 324 6.25 -13.64 -3.56
CA VAL A 324 6.00 -12.21 -3.35
C VAL A 324 5.46 -11.98 -1.95
N LEU A 325 6.01 -10.97 -1.27
CA LEU A 325 5.54 -10.56 0.06
C LEU A 325 4.04 -10.23 0.02
N PHE A 326 3.39 -10.52 1.13
CA PHE A 326 1.99 -10.16 1.36
C PHE A 326 1.95 -9.11 2.47
N MET A 327 1.36 -7.95 2.17
CA MET A 327 1.15 -6.83 3.10
C MET A 327 -0.35 -6.48 3.23
N GLY A 328 -1.21 -7.37 2.75
CA GLY A 328 -2.66 -7.21 2.81
C GLY A 328 -3.20 -7.40 4.24
N LEU A 329 -4.52 -7.51 4.33
CA LEU A 329 -5.24 -7.69 5.58
C LEU A 329 -5.92 -9.06 5.59
N THR A 330 -5.81 -9.76 6.71
CA THR A 330 -6.44 -11.05 6.95
C THR A 330 -7.21 -11.03 8.26
N VAL A 331 -8.21 -11.91 8.39
CA VAL A 331 -8.93 -12.11 9.66
C VAL A 331 -8.03 -12.66 10.76
N VAL A 332 -6.88 -13.27 10.41
CA VAL A 332 -5.84 -13.67 11.38
C VAL A 332 -5.38 -12.48 12.23
N VAL A 333 -5.24 -11.30 11.62
CA VAL A 333 -4.88 -10.07 12.37
C VAL A 333 -5.95 -9.73 13.41
N ALA A 334 -7.24 -9.91 13.09
CA ALA A 334 -8.30 -9.70 14.07
C ALA A 334 -8.19 -10.70 15.23
N TYR A 335 -7.92 -11.99 14.97
CA TYR A 335 -7.69 -12.97 16.04
C TYR A 335 -6.48 -12.65 16.92
N LEU A 336 -5.40 -12.10 16.36
CA LEU A 336 -4.21 -11.71 17.12
C LEU A 336 -4.41 -10.44 17.98
N ASN A 337 -5.44 -9.65 17.66
CA ASN A 337 -5.78 -8.41 18.37
C ASN A 337 -6.92 -8.60 19.40
N LEU A 338 -7.39 -9.84 19.60
CA LEU A 338 -8.24 -10.24 20.73
C LEU A 338 -7.37 -10.68 21.91
#